data_AF-A0A0F7CNP7-F1
#
_entry.id   AF-A0A0F7CNP7-F1
#
_cell.length_a   1.000
_cell.length_b   1.000
_cell.length_c   1.000
_cell.angle_alpha   90.00
_cell.angle_beta   90.00
_cell.angle_gamma   90.00
#
_symmetry.space_group_name_H-M   'P 1'
#
loop_
_entity.id
_entity.type
_entity.pdbx_description
1 polymer ?
#
loop_
_entity_poly.entity_id
_entity_poly.type
_entity_poly.pdbx_seq_one_letter_code
_entity_poly.pdbx_strand_id
1 'polypeptide(L)'
;MTATATPQPRTSFRRRRIQALAGLAAVTLALGALTACGEDKPTKNEGAASPADSDTTQEETPDEDTAEDDAADDAAAGSGSDYFTVDDMAVWEESGIEISAEAPEAFTPGEYAFVEAEEYDAYKVEFTLTNTGTERLETAFIMPFAYDENGIEVEDIFDGDIGMGFQSKVDPGVTVTAEYGFALPPGSTSFTVEISDLLDEEAVWKFEL
;
A
#
# COMPACT_ATOMS: atom_id res chain seq x y z
N MET A 1 58.33 14.25 20.90
CA MET A 1 59.07 13.25 20.08
C MET A 1 58.25 12.99 18.84
N THR A 2 58.84 13.31 17.70
CA THR A 2 58.32 13.36 16.34
C THR A 2 58.12 11.94 15.77
N ALA A 3 56.93 11.64 15.26
CA ALA A 3 56.67 10.41 14.50
C ALA A 3 56.55 10.74 13.01
N THR A 4 57.46 10.14 12.27
CA THR A 4 57.81 10.38 10.87
C THR A 4 56.80 9.73 9.92
N ALA A 5 56.26 10.51 8.98
CA ALA A 5 55.43 10.01 7.89
C ALA A 5 56.26 9.17 6.90
N THR A 6 55.75 8.00 6.53
CA THR A 6 56.37 7.10 5.53
C THR A 6 55.64 7.26 4.19
N PRO A 7 56.29 7.76 3.13
CA PRO A 7 55.70 7.78 1.79
C PRO A 7 55.89 6.43 1.08
N GLN A 8 54.80 5.82 0.61
CA GLN A 8 54.83 4.65 -0.27
C GLN A 8 54.85 5.07 -1.75
N PRO A 9 55.55 4.29 -2.62
CA PRO A 9 55.96 4.71 -3.95
C PRO A 9 54.86 4.61 -5.02
N ARG A 10 54.87 5.63 -5.89
CA ARG A 10 54.12 5.68 -7.16
C ARG A 10 54.74 4.73 -8.18
N THR A 11 54.05 3.66 -8.54
CA THR A 11 54.42 2.85 -9.70
C THR A 11 53.87 3.50 -10.97
N SER A 12 54.78 3.93 -11.83
CA SER A 12 54.55 4.45 -13.17
C SER A 12 55.02 3.42 -14.20
N PHE A 13 54.59 3.62 -15.46
CA PHE A 13 54.96 2.90 -16.70
C PHE A 13 54.21 1.57 -16.91
N ARG A 14 53.63 1.28 -18.09
CA ARG A 14 54.16 1.54 -19.43
C ARG A 14 53.03 1.49 -20.46
N ARG A 15 52.99 2.51 -21.33
CA ARG A 15 52.30 2.49 -22.63
C ARG A 15 52.79 1.29 -23.47
N ARG A 16 51.88 0.54 -24.06
CA ARG A 16 52.12 -0.13 -25.36
C ARG A 16 51.05 0.32 -26.35
N ARG A 17 51.55 0.77 -27.49
CA ARG A 17 50.84 1.29 -28.65
C ARG A 17 50.46 0.12 -29.58
N ILE A 18 49.24 0.22 -30.10
CA ILE A 18 48.81 -0.01 -31.50
C ILE A 18 49.01 -1.43 -32.07
N GLN A 19 47.89 -2.09 -32.39
CA GLN A 19 47.62 -2.58 -33.75
C GLN A 19 46.13 -2.43 -34.05
N ALA A 20 45.83 -1.73 -35.14
CA ALA A 20 44.51 -1.60 -35.73
C ALA A 20 44.27 -2.78 -36.69
N LEU A 21 43.11 -3.41 -36.59
CA LEU A 21 42.54 -4.24 -37.66
C LEU A 21 41.11 -3.79 -37.89
N ALA A 22 40.90 -3.21 -39.07
CA ALA A 22 39.59 -2.98 -39.64
C ALA A 22 38.98 -4.33 -40.05
N GLY A 23 37.80 -4.63 -39.52
CA GLY A 23 36.97 -5.75 -39.92
C GLY A 23 35.52 -5.29 -39.90
N LEU A 24 34.99 -4.99 -41.08
CA LEU A 24 33.61 -4.60 -41.30
C LEU A 24 32.72 -5.83 -41.07
N ALA A 25 31.88 -5.80 -40.04
CA ALA A 25 30.76 -6.73 -39.89
C ALA A 25 29.55 -5.92 -39.41
N ALA A 26 28.66 -5.60 -40.36
CA ALA A 26 27.33 -5.11 -40.06
C ALA A 26 26.54 -6.26 -39.41
N VAL A 27 26.22 -6.11 -38.13
CA VAL A 27 25.32 -7.00 -37.40
C VAL A 27 24.22 -6.13 -36.80
N THR A 28 23.09 -6.14 -37.49
CA THR A 28 21.70 -6.10 -37.01
C THR A 28 21.40 -5.41 -35.68
N LEU A 29 20.50 -4.42 -35.75
CA LEU A 29 19.65 -3.86 -34.69
C LEU A 29 19.56 -4.76 -33.45
N ALA A 30 20.35 -4.45 -32.43
CA ALA A 30 20.05 -4.88 -31.07
C ALA A 30 18.96 -3.96 -30.54
N LEU A 31 17.85 -4.58 -30.15
CA LEU A 31 16.71 -3.97 -29.50
C LEU A 31 17.19 -3.10 -28.33
N GLY A 32 17.00 -1.78 -28.47
CA GLY A 32 16.84 -0.93 -27.31
C GLY A 32 15.47 -1.23 -26.72
N ALA A 33 15.36 -2.32 -25.96
CA ALA A 33 14.40 -2.35 -24.88
C ALA A 33 14.83 -1.21 -23.96
N LEU A 34 14.11 -0.08 -24.05
CA LEU A 34 14.00 0.80 -22.91
C LEU A 34 13.53 -0.14 -21.79
N THR A 35 14.41 -0.44 -20.86
CA THR A 35 13.99 -0.83 -19.52
C THR A 35 13.12 0.34 -19.09
N ALA A 36 11.81 0.21 -19.30
CA ALA A 36 10.87 0.94 -18.49
C ALA A 36 11.30 0.57 -17.08
N CYS A 37 11.86 1.54 -16.36
CA CYS A 37 11.72 1.51 -14.91
C CYS A 37 10.21 1.46 -14.76
N GLY A 38 9.67 0.29 -14.40
CA GLY A 38 8.28 0.22 -14.00
C GLY A 38 8.12 1.28 -12.93
N GLU A 39 7.12 2.14 -13.07
CA GLU A 39 6.67 2.88 -11.90
C GLU A 39 6.08 1.82 -10.98
N ASP A 40 6.85 1.42 -9.97
CA ASP A 40 6.51 0.42 -8.95
C ASP A 40 5.47 0.97 -7.95
N LYS A 41 4.42 1.60 -8.49
CA LYS A 41 3.28 2.07 -7.72
C LYS A 41 2.45 0.86 -7.29
N PRO A 42 1.87 0.88 -6.08
CA PRO A 42 0.93 -0.15 -5.69
C PRO A 42 -0.20 -0.21 -6.71
N THR A 43 -0.53 -1.42 -7.15
CA THR A 43 -1.63 -1.61 -8.09
C THR A 43 -2.93 -1.81 -7.34
N LYS A 44 -4.02 -1.30 -7.92
CA LYS A 44 -5.39 -1.48 -7.44
C LYS A 44 -5.95 -2.77 -8.01
N ASN A 45 -6.22 -3.73 -7.13
CA ASN A 45 -6.87 -4.98 -7.48
C ASN A 45 -8.24 -5.05 -6.79
N GLU A 46 -9.27 -5.45 -7.53
CA GLU A 46 -10.61 -5.69 -6.98
C GLU A 46 -10.57 -7.00 -6.20
N GLY A 47 -10.51 -6.90 -4.87
CA GLY A 47 -10.29 -8.04 -3.98
C GLY A 47 -11.55 -8.43 -3.22
N ALA A 48 -12.26 -9.46 -3.69
CA ALA A 48 -13.29 -10.13 -2.88
C ALA A 48 -12.62 -11.06 -1.85
N ALA A 49 -12.59 -10.65 -0.58
CA ALA A 49 -12.21 -11.54 0.51
C ALA A 49 -13.46 -12.25 1.08
N SER A 50 -13.66 -13.51 0.70
CA SER A 50 -14.45 -14.46 1.51
C SER A 50 -13.95 -15.89 1.27
N PRO A 51 -13.64 -16.68 2.32
CA PRO A 51 -13.21 -18.05 2.13
C PRO A 51 -14.38 -18.93 1.68
N ALA A 52 -14.10 -19.78 0.70
CA ALA A 52 -15.01 -20.74 0.11
C ALA A 52 -15.61 -21.70 1.17
N ASP A 53 -16.94 -21.80 1.19
CA ASP A 53 -17.64 -22.99 1.65
C ASP A 53 -18.36 -23.60 0.45
N SER A 54 -17.89 -24.78 0.05
CA SER A 54 -18.50 -25.61 -0.96
C SER A 54 -19.45 -26.58 -0.28
N ASP A 55 -20.77 -26.39 -0.41
CA ASP A 55 -21.63 -27.55 -0.59
C ASP A 55 -22.85 -27.23 -1.45
N THR A 56 -23.07 -28.10 -2.42
CA THR A 56 -24.08 -28.02 -3.47
C THR A 56 -25.20 -29.00 -3.12
N THR A 57 -26.46 -28.54 -3.09
CA THR A 57 -27.59 -29.39 -3.51
C THR A 57 -28.69 -28.51 -4.11
N GLN A 58 -28.89 -28.71 -5.41
CA GLN A 58 -30.02 -28.24 -6.22
C GLN A 58 -31.32 -29.00 -5.87
N GLU A 59 -32.46 -28.32 -5.92
CA GLU A 59 -33.63 -28.81 -6.65
C GLU A 59 -34.52 -27.64 -7.12
N GLU A 60 -35.05 -27.79 -8.33
CA GLU A 60 -35.58 -26.74 -9.22
C GLU A 60 -37.09 -26.47 -9.12
N THR A 61 -37.47 -25.18 -9.24
CA THR A 61 -38.53 -24.47 -10.04
C THR A 61 -39.99 -25.01 -10.18
N PRO A 62 -40.97 -24.32 -10.83
CA PRO A 62 -41.09 -22.92 -11.34
C PRO A 62 -42.44 -22.21 -10.93
N ASP A 63 -42.57 -20.88 -11.12
CA ASP A 63 -43.35 -20.25 -12.22
C ASP A 63 -43.64 -18.73 -12.04
N GLU A 64 -43.49 -18.01 -13.17
CA GLU A 64 -44.09 -16.77 -13.72
C GLU A 64 -44.83 -15.76 -12.77
N ASP A 65 -44.78 -14.43 -12.92
CA ASP A 65 -44.66 -13.62 -14.14
C ASP A 65 -44.44 -12.11 -13.84
N THR A 66 -43.69 -11.45 -14.74
CA THR A 66 -43.81 -10.06 -15.25
C THR A 66 -43.85 -8.84 -14.29
N ALA A 67 -42.81 -8.01 -14.32
CA ALA A 67 -42.83 -6.72 -15.05
C ALA A 67 -41.49 -5.96 -14.94
N GLU A 68 -41.06 -5.45 -16.09
CA GLU A 68 -39.92 -4.58 -16.37
C GLU A 68 -39.97 -3.26 -15.58
N ASP A 69 -38.84 -2.81 -15.03
CA ASP A 69 -38.41 -1.42 -15.23
C ASP A 69 -36.89 -1.31 -15.12
N ASP A 70 -36.33 -0.59 -16.10
CA ASP A 70 -34.93 -0.27 -16.26
C ASP A 70 -34.42 0.61 -15.11
N ALA A 71 -33.38 0.17 -14.42
CA ALA A 71 -32.42 1.08 -13.81
C ALA A 71 -31.04 0.42 -13.84
N ALA A 72 -30.31 0.81 -14.89
CA ALA A 72 -28.88 0.71 -15.09
C ALA A 72 -28.08 0.35 -13.82
N ASP A 73 -27.49 -0.84 -13.88
CA ASP A 73 -26.05 -1.08 -13.75
C ASP A 73 -25.25 0.22 -13.49
N ASP A 74 -25.08 0.55 -12.21
CA ASP A 74 -24.00 1.43 -11.73
C ASP A 74 -22.90 0.54 -11.14
N ALA A 75 -22.49 -0.47 -11.92
CA ALA A 75 -21.10 -0.88 -11.92
C ALA A 75 -20.31 0.31 -12.50
N ALA A 76 -19.90 1.21 -11.60
CA ALA A 76 -18.98 2.29 -11.91
C ALA A 76 -17.65 1.67 -12.35
N ALA A 77 -17.58 1.32 -13.63
CA ALA A 77 -16.35 1.10 -14.36
C ALA A 77 -15.44 2.30 -14.09
N GLY A 78 -14.28 2.01 -13.50
CA GLY A 78 -13.36 2.98 -12.91
C GLY A 78 -13.26 4.30 -13.66
N SER A 79 -13.87 5.34 -13.08
CA SER A 79 -13.43 6.71 -13.28
C SER A 79 -12.28 6.93 -12.30
N GLY A 80 -11.07 6.60 -12.77
CA GLY A 80 -9.86 6.51 -11.97
C GLY A 80 -9.56 7.77 -11.16
N SER A 81 -9.92 7.75 -9.87
CA SER A 81 -9.18 8.45 -8.84
C SER A 81 -7.88 7.70 -8.60
N ASP A 82 -6.79 8.43 -8.33
CA ASP A 82 -5.53 7.84 -7.84
C ASP A 82 -5.69 7.20 -6.44
N TYR A 83 -6.88 7.36 -5.82
CA TYR A 83 -7.24 6.80 -4.53
C TYR A 83 -7.80 5.38 -4.60
N PHE A 84 -7.43 4.60 -3.59
CA PHE A 84 -8.08 3.36 -3.18
C PHE A 84 -9.38 3.66 -2.41
N THR A 85 -10.31 2.72 -2.47
CA THR A 85 -11.58 2.68 -1.74
C THR A 85 -11.66 1.36 -0.95
N VAL A 86 -12.71 1.18 -0.14
CA VAL A 86 -12.86 0.00 0.72
C VAL A 86 -12.93 -1.34 -0.03
N ASP A 87 -13.31 -1.32 -1.31
CA ASP A 87 -13.36 -2.51 -2.17
C ASP A 87 -12.01 -2.84 -2.83
N ASP A 88 -11.00 -1.99 -2.63
CA ASP A 88 -9.69 -2.13 -3.25
C ASP A 88 -8.65 -2.75 -2.33
N MET A 89 -7.74 -3.46 -2.96
CA MET A 89 -6.50 -3.95 -2.37
C MET A 89 -5.31 -3.26 -3.04
N ALA A 90 -4.44 -2.68 -2.21
CA ALA A 90 -3.13 -2.18 -2.62
C ALA A 90 -2.12 -3.32 -2.64
N VAL A 91 -1.45 -3.52 -3.77
CA VAL A 91 -0.48 -4.60 -3.99
C VAL A 91 0.89 -4.04 -4.32
N TRP A 92 1.87 -4.29 -3.45
CA TRP A 92 3.30 -4.06 -3.71
C TRP A 92 3.97 -5.39 -4.05
N GLU A 93 4.03 -5.72 -5.35
CA GLU A 93 4.54 -7.01 -5.83
C GLU A 93 6.02 -7.25 -5.46
N GLU A 94 6.86 -6.22 -5.54
CA GLU A 94 8.29 -6.33 -5.22
C GLU A 94 8.52 -6.64 -3.74
N SER A 95 7.73 -6.02 -2.87
CA SER A 95 7.78 -6.15 -1.41
C SER A 95 7.07 -7.40 -0.92
N GLY A 96 6.16 -7.96 -1.72
CA GLY A 96 5.29 -9.06 -1.33
C GLY A 96 4.30 -8.64 -0.24
N ILE A 97 3.68 -7.47 -0.41
CA ILE A 97 2.73 -6.90 0.56
C ILE A 97 1.41 -6.64 -0.15
N GLU A 98 0.33 -7.07 0.49
CA GLU A 98 -1.03 -6.66 0.14
C GLU A 98 -1.67 -6.00 1.35
N ILE A 99 -2.32 -4.84 1.15
CA ILE A 99 -3.09 -4.15 2.19
C ILE A 99 -4.48 -3.82 1.66
N SER A 100 -5.50 -4.04 2.48
CA SER A 100 -6.86 -3.56 2.28
C SER A 100 -7.34 -2.80 3.53
N ALA A 101 -8.39 -2.01 3.35
CA ALA A 101 -8.99 -1.22 4.42
C ALA A 101 -10.49 -1.50 4.51
N GLU A 102 -11.02 -1.57 5.73
CA GLU A 102 -12.46 -1.59 5.95
C GLU A 102 -13.04 -0.16 5.97
N ALA A 103 -14.37 -0.05 5.93
CA ALA A 103 -15.05 1.23 6.07
C ALA A 103 -14.78 1.84 7.46
N PRO A 104 -14.68 3.17 7.57
CA PRO A 104 -14.44 3.82 8.85
C PRO A 104 -15.63 3.63 9.79
N GLU A 105 -15.34 3.39 11.06
CA GLU A 105 -16.34 3.29 12.12
C GLU A 105 -16.19 4.45 13.11
N ALA A 106 -17.28 5.19 13.35
CA ALA A 106 -17.31 6.17 14.42
C ALA A 106 -17.18 5.46 15.78
N PHE A 107 -16.36 6.00 16.68
CA PHE A 107 -16.21 5.47 18.03
C PHE A 107 -16.11 6.57 19.08
N THR A 108 -16.09 6.18 20.36
CA THR A 108 -15.87 7.11 21.48
C THR A 108 -14.60 6.66 22.21
N PRO A 109 -13.53 7.46 22.21
CA PRO A 109 -12.31 7.12 22.93
C PRO A 109 -12.57 6.93 24.43
N GLY A 110 -11.88 5.96 25.02
CA GLY A 110 -11.94 5.62 26.43
C GLY A 110 -11.25 6.63 27.35
N GLU A 111 -11.38 6.44 28.66
CA GLU A 111 -10.81 7.37 29.66
C GLU A 111 -9.27 7.43 29.67
N TYR A 112 -8.60 6.47 29.03
CA TYR A 112 -7.14 6.38 28.92
C TYR A 112 -6.64 6.62 27.50
N ALA A 113 -7.52 7.03 26.58
CA ALA A 113 -7.13 7.35 25.22
C ALA A 113 -6.13 8.51 25.19
N PHE A 114 -5.17 8.43 24.29
CA PHE A 114 -4.22 9.49 24.00
C PHE A 114 -4.59 10.15 22.67
N VAL A 115 -4.88 11.45 22.73
CA VAL A 115 -5.18 12.36 21.61
C VAL A 115 -4.99 13.78 22.16
N GLU A 116 -4.36 14.67 21.39
CA GLU A 116 -4.07 16.04 21.84
C GLU A 116 -5.20 17.02 21.47
N ALA A 117 -5.94 16.73 20.39
CA ALA A 117 -7.07 17.51 19.91
C ALA A 117 -8.16 17.66 20.97
N GLU A 118 -8.60 18.91 21.21
CA GLU A 118 -9.63 19.22 22.22
C GLU A 118 -11.06 19.00 21.70
N GLU A 119 -11.29 19.19 20.39
CA GLU A 119 -12.58 19.05 19.72
C GLU A 119 -12.40 18.23 18.43
N TYR A 120 -12.99 17.03 18.37
CA TYR A 120 -12.87 16.12 17.24
C TYR A 120 -14.03 15.12 17.19
N ASP A 121 -14.28 14.57 15.99
CA ASP A 121 -15.05 13.34 15.78
C ASP A 121 -14.07 12.17 15.58
N ALA A 122 -14.26 11.07 16.32
CA ALA A 122 -13.34 9.94 16.32
C ALA A 122 -13.80 8.84 15.37
N TYR A 123 -12.94 8.47 14.43
CA TYR A 123 -13.17 7.34 13.53
C TYR A 123 -12.00 6.38 13.61
N LYS A 124 -12.30 5.08 13.52
CA LYS A 124 -11.28 4.04 13.39
C LYS A 124 -11.39 3.34 12.04
N VAL A 125 -10.26 2.91 11.50
CA VAL A 125 -10.17 2.10 10.28
C VAL A 125 -9.39 0.84 10.62
N GLU A 126 -9.96 -0.33 10.29
CA GLU A 126 -9.22 -1.58 10.30
C GLU A 126 -8.50 -1.76 8.97
N PHE A 127 -7.19 -2.01 9.04
CA PHE A 127 -6.40 -2.43 7.89
C PHE A 127 -6.04 -3.90 8.02
N THR A 128 -6.14 -4.62 6.90
CA THR A 128 -5.68 -6.00 6.77
C THR A 128 -4.41 -6.01 5.95
N LEU A 129 -3.34 -6.64 6.48
CA LEU A 129 -2.07 -6.83 5.79
C LEU A 129 -1.83 -8.33 5.56
N THR A 130 -1.45 -8.69 4.33
CA THR A 130 -0.97 -10.04 4.00
C THR A 130 0.47 -9.98 3.51
N ASN A 131 1.35 -10.79 4.10
CA ASN A 131 2.69 -11.02 3.57
C ASN A 131 2.62 -12.07 2.45
N THR A 132 2.54 -11.62 1.21
CA THR A 132 2.56 -12.48 0.01
C THR A 132 3.97 -12.83 -0.46
N GLY A 133 4.99 -12.23 0.18
CA GLY A 133 6.39 -12.49 -0.08
C GLY A 133 6.87 -13.86 0.41
N THR A 134 8.18 -14.09 0.25
CA THR A 134 8.84 -15.34 0.67
C THR A 134 9.72 -15.17 1.92
N GLU A 135 9.88 -13.94 2.40
CA GLU A 135 10.64 -13.58 3.58
C GLU A 135 9.73 -13.07 4.69
N ARG A 136 10.22 -13.06 5.93
CA ARG A 136 9.46 -12.51 7.05
C ARG A 136 9.44 -10.99 6.95
N LEU A 137 8.25 -10.42 6.88
CA LEU A 137 8.02 -8.99 6.79
C LEU A 137 8.17 -8.34 8.17
N GLU A 138 8.88 -7.20 8.23
CA GLU A 138 8.94 -6.32 9.39
C GLU A 138 7.94 -5.18 9.16
N THR A 139 6.92 -5.08 10.00
CA THR A 139 5.77 -4.18 9.79
C THR A 139 5.81 -2.94 10.69
N ALA A 140 6.83 -2.81 11.55
CA ALA A 140 6.93 -1.72 12.51
C ALA A 140 6.96 -0.31 11.90
N PHE A 141 7.17 -0.19 10.58
CA PHE A 141 7.19 1.08 9.86
C PHE A 141 6.04 1.23 8.84
N ILE A 142 5.14 0.25 8.76
CA ILE A 142 3.93 0.36 7.95
C ILE A 142 2.89 1.06 8.83
N MET A 143 2.88 2.39 8.76
CA MET A 143 2.00 3.24 9.57
C MET A 143 1.12 4.10 8.66
N PRO A 144 -0.19 4.16 8.92
CA PRO A 144 -1.08 5.08 8.23
C PRO A 144 -0.91 6.52 8.74
N PHE A 145 -1.06 7.48 7.85
CA PHE A 145 -1.20 8.91 8.15
C PHE A 145 -2.52 9.39 7.57
N ALA A 146 -3.36 10.00 8.39
CA ALA A 146 -4.67 10.50 7.96
C ALA A 146 -4.63 12.00 7.67
N TYR A 147 -5.39 12.43 6.66
CA TYR A 147 -5.54 13.82 6.28
C TYR A 147 -7.02 14.16 6.09
N ASP A 148 -7.43 15.35 6.53
CA ASP A 148 -8.79 15.85 6.34
C ASP A 148 -9.10 16.19 4.86
N GLU A 149 -10.33 16.63 4.59
CA GLU A 149 -10.76 17.05 3.25
C GLU A 149 -9.96 18.21 2.63
N ASN A 150 -9.18 18.93 3.44
CA ASN A 150 -8.31 20.02 3.03
C ASN A 150 -6.84 19.57 2.84
N GLY A 151 -6.54 18.29 3.06
CA GLY A 151 -5.19 17.74 3.02
C GLY A 151 -4.35 18.11 4.24
N ILE A 152 -4.96 18.44 5.37
CA ILE A 152 -4.28 18.71 6.64
C ILE A 152 -4.20 17.41 7.43
N GLU A 153 -2.98 17.02 7.82
CA GLU A 153 -2.75 15.84 8.65
C GLU A 153 -3.54 15.95 9.97
N VAL A 154 -4.22 14.87 10.33
CA VAL A 154 -5.00 14.76 11.57
C VAL A 154 -4.27 13.90 12.59
N GLU A 155 -4.62 14.07 13.85
CA GLU A 155 -3.97 13.32 14.93
C GLU A 155 -4.47 11.88 15.00
N ASP A 156 -3.54 10.97 15.30
CA ASP A 156 -3.87 9.59 15.68
C ASP A 156 -4.48 9.55 17.09
N ILE A 157 -5.39 8.60 17.28
CA ILE A 157 -5.95 8.24 18.58
C ILE A 157 -5.38 6.89 18.99
N PHE A 158 -4.73 6.85 20.15
CA PHE A 158 -4.27 5.60 20.76
C PHE A 158 -5.18 5.22 21.92
N ASP A 159 -5.83 4.06 21.86
CA ASP A 159 -6.74 3.59 22.90
C ASP A 159 -6.81 2.06 22.95
N GLY A 160 -6.23 1.47 23.99
CA GLY A 160 -6.11 0.02 24.10
C GLY A 160 -5.24 -0.57 22.98
N ASP A 161 -5.86 -1.36 22.10
CA ASP A 161 -5.19 -1.95 20.93
C ASP A 161 -5.24 -1.02 19.69
N ILE A 162 -6.09 0.02 19.70
CA ILE A 162 -6.19 1.01 18.61
C ILE A 162 -4.91 1.84 18.57
N GLY A 163 -4.34 1.98 17.36
CA GLY A 163 -3.10 2.73 17.12
C GLY A 163 -1.83 1.96 17.47
N MET A 164 -1.93 0.71 17.94
CA MET A 164 -0.75 -0.10 18.29
C MET A 164 -0.03 -0.70 17.07
N GLY A 165 -0.65 -0.56 15.89
CA GLY A 165 -0.12 -1.04 14.62
C GLY A 165 -0.16 -2.55 14.44
N PHE A 166 0.44 -3.02 13.35
CA PHE A 166 0.57 -4.46 13.10
C PHE A 166 1.57 -5.13 14.07
N GLN A 167 1.43 -6.45 14.27
CA GLN A 167 2.47 -7.24 14.93
C GLN A 167 3.81 -7.05 14.22
N SER A 168 4.89 -6.74 14.94
CA SER A 168 6.17 -6.30 14.34
C SER A 168 6.73 -7.22 13.26
N LYS A 169 6.42 -8.52 13.29
CA LYS A 169 6.88 -9.48 12.27
C LYS A 169 5.78 -10.40 11.81
N VAL A 170 5.63 -10.51 10.49
CA VAL A 170 4.61 -11.33 9.82
C VAL A 170 5.30 -12.36 8.93
N ASP A 171 5.11 -13.65 9.20
CA ASP A 171 5.67 -14.74 8.39
C ASP A 171 5.03 -14.81 6.99
N PRO A 172 5.72 -15.40 5.99
CA PRO A 172 5.16 -15.61 4.65
C PRO A 172 3.79 -16.30 4.67
N GLY A 173 2.84 -15.76 3.90
CA GLY A 173 1.47 -16.26 3.78
C GLY A 173 0.57 -15.98 4.98
N VAL A 174 1.04 -15.22 5.98
CA VAL A 174 0.23 -14.83 7.13
C VAL A 174 -0.46 -13.50 6.87
N THR A 175 -1.73 -13.43 7.26
CA THR A 175 -2.56 -12.23 7.27
C THR A 175 -2.75 -11.76 8.71
N VAL A 176 -2.63 -10.45 8.93
CA VAL A 176 -2.84 -9.79 10.22
C VAL A 176 -3.70 -8.55 10.04
N THR A 177 -4.37 -8.11 11.10
CA THR A 177 -5.16 -6.88 11.11
C THR A 177 -4.64 -5.92 12.18
N ALA A 178 -4.92 -4.62 11.99
CA ALA A 178 -4.67 -3.58 12.97
C ALA A 178 -5.71 -2.46 12.82
N GLU A 179 -6.20 -1.95 13.95
CA GLU A 179 -7.09 -0.79 14.01
C GLU A 179 -6.29 0.49 14.27
N TYR A 180 -6.60 1.55 13.54
CA TYR A 180 -6.03 2.88 13.73
C TYR A 180 -7.15 3.89 13.93
N GLY A 181 -7.02 4.74 14.94
CA GLY A 181 -7.99 5.77 15.26
C GLY A 181 -7.49 7.13 14.79
N PHE A 182 -8.40 7.97 14.31
CA PHE A 182 -8.10 9.31 13.78
C PHE A 182 -9.07 10.34 14.37
N ALA A 183 -8.52 11.49 14.79
CA ALA A 183 -9.25 12.61 15.34
C ALA A 183 -9.57 13.64 14.25
N LEU A 184 -10.72 13.49 13.59
CA LEU A 184 -11.13 14.38 12.51
C LEU A 184 -11.78 15.67 13.06
N PRO A 185 -11.64 16.81 12.36
CA PRO A 185 -12.42 18.00 12.67
C PRO A 185 -13.93 17.69 12.75
N PRO A 186 -14.67 18.29 13.71
CA PRO A 186 -16.10 18.02 13.82
C PRO A 186 -16.86 18.33 12.52
N GLY A 187 -17.65 17.36 12.06
CA GLY A 187 -18.46 17.49 10.84
C GLY A 187 -17.70 17.26 9.53
N SER A 188 -16.49 16.69 9.57
CA SER A 188 -15.84 16.15 8.36
C SER A 188 -16.77 15.20 7.60
N THR A 189 -16.77 15.29 6.28
CA THR A 189 -17.56 14.40 5.40
C THR A 189 -16.72 13.35 4.69
N SER A 190 -15.40 13.52 4.68
CA SER A 190 -14.45 12.60 4.09
C SER A 190 -13.06 12.83 4.66
N PHE A 191 -12.19 11.84 4.54
CA PHE A 191 -10.77 11.94 4.85
C PHE A 191 -9.99 10.94 3.99
N THR A 192 -8.67 11.11 3.94
CA THR A 192 -7.77 10.16 3.27
C THR A 192 -6.81 9.56 4.26
N VAL A 193 -6.41 8.31 4.02
CA VAL A 193 -5.35 7.64 4.76
C VAL A 193 -4.27 7.21 3.80
N GLU A 194 -3.08 7.72 3.99
CA GLU A 194 -1.86 7.35 3.28
C GLU A 194 -1.15 6.26 4.07
N ILE A 195 -0.84 5.14 3.43
CA ILE A 195 0.13 4.17 3.92
C ILE A 195 1.34 4.28 3.01
N SER A 196 2.42 4.79 3.57
CA SER A 196 3.74 4.64 2.99
C SER A 196 4.41 3.41 3.58
N ASP A 197 4.95 2.57 2.72
CA ASP A 197 5.98 1.63 3.14
C ASP A 197 7.32 2.40 3.21
N LEU A 198 8.33 1.81 3.83
CA LEU A 198 9.73 2.19 3.63
C LEU A 198 10.19 2.07 2.16
N LEU A 199 9.29 1.73 1.24
CA LEU A 199 9.51 1.41 -0.17
C LEU A 199 8.76 2.43 -1.02
N ASP A 200 9.50 3.48 -1.39
CA ASP A 200 9.38 4.48 -2.47
C ASP A 200 8.00 5.02 -2.98
N GLU A 201 6.86 4.32 -2.83
CA GLU A 201 5.55 4.69 -3.36
C GLU A 201 4.42 4.45 -2.34
N GLU A 202 3.49 5.42 -2.27
CA GLU A 202 2.39 5.50 -1.30
C GLU A 202 1.09 4.86 -1.83
N ALA A 203 0.31 4.24 -0.96
CA ALA A 203 -1.09 3.91 -1.23
C ALA A 203 -1.99 4.83 -0.42
N VAL A 204 -2.95 5.48 -1.08
CA VAL A 204 -3.85 6.42 -0.40
C VAL A 204 -5.29 5.95 -0.54
N TRP A 205 -5.94 5.62 0.57
CA TRP A 205 -7.37 5.35 0.63
C TRP A 205 -8.15 6.63 0.85
N LYS A 206 -9.29 6.77 0.17
CA LYS A 206 -10.27 7.81 0.44
C LYS A 206 -11.51 7.19 1.07
N PHE A 207 -11.95 7.78 2.19
CA PHE A 207 -13.15 7.38 2.91
C PHE A 207 -14.18 8.50 2.93
N GLU A 208 -15.44 8.13 2.77
CA GLU A 208 -16.60 9.01 2.95
C GLU A 208 -17.27 8.66 4.30
N LEU A 209 -17.84 9.66 4.98
CA LEU A 209 -18.42 9.55 6.34
C LEU A 209 -19.94 9.73 6.38
#